data_AF-A0A7C3XNB1-F1
#
_entry.id   AF-A0A7C3XNB1-F1
#
_cell.length_a   1.000
_cell.length_b   1.000
_cell.length_c   1.000
_cell.angle_alpha   90.00
_cell.angle_beta   90.00
_cell.angle_gamma   90.00
#
_symmetry.space_group_name_H-M   'P 1'
#
loop_
_entity.id
_entity.type
_entity.pdbx_description
1 polymer ?
#
loop_
_entity_poly.entity_id
_entity_poly.type
_entity_poly.pdbx_seq_one_letter_code
_entity_poly.pdbx_strand_id
1 'polypeptide(L)'
;MKFGAHIYLWTDRWSDDALWIFDRAASLGLSCVEIACGDDVVFTPAKTRQRAEELGLDVVISPGALWPMECDISHDDPECRALGLAWHSRCIELAAESGAVAYAGAIYGHPGRVCRRVPPPDELSRTAANLHILA
;
A
#
# COMPACT_ATOMS: atom_id res chain seq x y z
N MET A 1 -15.57 -12.94 -9.87
CA MET A 1 -14.51 -11.96 -10.19
C MET A 1 -14.91 -10.63 -9.56
N LYS A 2 -14.02 -9.98 -8.81
CA LYS A 2 -14.27 -8.71 -8.12
C LYS A 2 -13.78 -7.55 -8.99
N PHE A 3 -14.52 -6.44 -9.03
CA PHE A 3 -14.11 -5.21 -9.71
C PHE A 3 -13.93 -4.13 -8.66
N GLY A 4 -12.78 -3.47 -8.67
CA GLY A 4 -12.45 -2.43 -7.71
C GLY A 4 -11.95 -1.17 -8.39
N ALA A 5 -11.74 -0.13 -7.59
CA ALA A 5 -11.18 1.13 -8.05
C ALA A 5 -10.16 1.68 -7.07
N HIS A 6 -9.15 2.34 -7.62
CA HIS A 6 -8.14 3.06 -6.86
C HIS A 6 -8.65 4.44 -6.45
N ILE A 7 -8.33 4.90 -5.24
CA ILE A 7 -8.75 6.21 -4.71
C ILE A 7 -8.35 7.41 -5.60
N TYR A 8 -7.25 7.29 -6.35
CA TYR A 8 -6.75 8.31 -7.28
C TYR A 8 -7.69 8.65 -8.44
N LEU A 9 -8.80 7.92 -8.62
CA LEU A 9 -9.89 8.37 -9.49
C LEU A 9 -10.67 9.56 -8.92
N TRP A 10 -10.57 9.81 -7.61
CA TRP A 10 -11.44 10.75 -6.90
C TRP A 10 -10.72 11.67 -5.91
N THR A 11 -9.60 11.24 -5.34
CA THR A 11 -8.78 12.05 -4.42
C THR A 11 -7.30 11.77 -4.65
N ASP A 12 -6.46 12.77 -4.49
CA ASP A 12 -5.00 12.63 -4.53
C ASP A 12 -4.42 12.12 -3.18
N ARG A 13 -5.17 12.28 -2.09
CA ARG A 13 -4.77 11.89 -0.74
C ARG A 13 -5.94 11.33 0.06
N TRP A 14 -5.74 10.18 0.71
CA TRP A 14 -6.75 9.60 1.58
C TRP A 14 -6.80 10.30 2.94
N SER A 15 -8.01 10.43 3.50
CA SER A 15 -8.29 10.92 4.85
C SER A 15 -9.69 10.49 5.28
N ASP A 16 -10.06 10.72 6.55
CA ASP A 16 -11.41 10.46 7.05
C ASP A 16 -12.50 11.24 6.29
N ASP A 17 -12.15 12.38 5.69
CA ASP A 17 -13.10 13.19 4.89
C ASP A 17 -13.40 12.56 3.52
N ALA A 18 -12.63 11.55 3.11
CA ALA A 18 -12.78 10.86 1.83
C ALA A 18 -13.65 9.59 1.91
N LEU A 19 -14.24 9.27 3.07
CA LEU A 19 -15.05 8.06 3.27
C LEU A 19 -16.24 7.94 2.30
N TRP A 20 -16.73 9.06 1.75
CA TRP A 20 -17.75 9.08 0.71
C TRP A 20 -17.35 8.34 -0.58
N ILE A 21 -16.06 8.09 -0.80
CA ILE A 21 -15.57 7.30 -1.94
C ILE A 21 -16.10 5.87 -1.89
N PHE A 22 -16.32 5.30 -0.70
CA PHE A 22 -16.96 3.99 -0.57
C PHE A 22 -18.40 4.00 -1.10
N ASP A 23 -19.19 5.04 -0.76
CA ASP A 23 -20.53 5.22 -1.32
C ASP A 23 -20.50 5.36 -2.83
N ARG A 24 -19.53 6.11 -3.35
CA ARG A 24 -19.33 6.26 -4.79
C ARG A 24 -19.02 4.92 -5.44
N ALA A 25 -18.10 4.12 -4.88
CA ALA A 25 -17.75 2.81 -5.40
C ALA A 25 -18.94 1.85 -5.38
N ALA A 26 -19.69 1.80 -4.27
CA ALA A 26 -20.91 1.00 -4.17
C ALA A 26 -21.97 1.41 -5.22
N SER A 27 -22.16 2.72 -5.44
CA SER A 27 -23.10 3.23 -6.45
C SER A 27 -22.74 2.84 -7.89
N LEU A 28 -21.46 2.55 -8.15
CA LEU A 28 -20.93 2.11 -9.43
C LEU A 28 -20.96 0.57 -9.58
N GLY A 29 -21.45 -0.16 -8.57
CA GLY A 29 -21.45 -1.62 -8.56
C GLY A 29 -20.07 -2.24 -8.37
N LEU A 30 -19.12 -1.50 -7.82
CA LEU A 30 -17.80 -2.02 -7.45
C LEU A 30 -17.89 -2.83 -6.16
N SER A 31 -16.90 -3.70 -5.94
CA SER A 31 -16.81 -4.58 -4.77
C SER A 31 -15.57 -4.32 -3.91
N CYS A 32 -14.72 -3.36 -4.28
CA CYS A 32 -13.44 -3.12 -3.65
C CYS A 32 -12.96 -1.68 -3.87
N VAL A 33 -12.32 -1.10 -2.87
CA VAL A 33 -11.59 0.17 -2.98
C VAL A 33 -10.13 -0.05 -2.59
N GLU A 34 -9.21 0.38 -3.45
CA GLU A 34 -7.77 0.38 -3.17
C GLU A 34 -7.32 1.76 -2.70
N ILE A 35 -6.76 1.82 -1.49
CA ILE A 35 -6.28 3.02 -0.83
C ILE A 35 -4.76 3.01 -0.84
N ALA A 36 -4.17 3.98 -1.54
CA ALA A 36 -2.74 4.23 -1.49
C ALA A 36 -2.37 4.97 -0.20
N CYS A 37 -1.41 4.42 0.55
CA CYS A 37 -0.92 4.97 1.81
C CYS A 37 0.58 5.25 1.74
N GLY A 38 0.97 6.40 2.31
CA GLY A 38 2.35 6.83 2.53
C GLY A 38 2.50 7.55 3.86
N ASP A 39 3.68 8.05 4.17
CA ASP A 39 3.98 8.76 5.44
C ASP A 39 3.16 10.05 5.62
N ASP A 40 2.59 10.56 4.54
CA ASP A 40 1.78 11.76 4.48
C ASP A 40 0.26 11.46 4.42
N VAL A 41 -0.14 10.20 4.62
CA VAL A 41 -1.54 9.75 4.66
C VAL A 41 -1.89 9.39 6.09
N VAL A 42 -2.72 10.22 6.74
CA VAL A 42 -3.14 10.06 8.13
C VAL A 42 -4.66 9.99 8.20
N PHE A 43 -5.18 8.90 8.75
CA PHE A 43 -6.62 8.64 8.89
C PHE A 43 -6.88 7.70 10.06
N THR A 44 -8.16 7.47 10.39
CA THR A 44 -8.57 6.53 11.44
C THR A 44 -8.93 5.18 10.81
N PRO A 45 -8.09 4.12 10.92
CA PRO A 45 -8.32 2.84 10.23
C PRO A 45 -9.68 2.21 10.53
N ALA A 46 -10.13 2.30 11.78
CA ALA A 46 -11.42 1.77 12.22
C ALA A 46 -12.61 2.41 11.47
N LYS A 47 -12.53 3.70 11.09
CA LYS A 47 -13.61 4.35 10.32
C LYS A 47 -13.65 3.85 8.88
N THR A 48 -12.48 3.68 8.25
CA THR A 48 -12.34 3.08 6.93
C THR A 48 -12.92 1.67 6.91
N ARG A 49 -12.53 0.85 7.90
CA ARG A 49 -13.06 -0.50 8.08
C ARG A 49 -14.58 -0.50 8.23
N GLN A 50 -15.09 0.27 9.20
CA GLN A 50 -16.52 0.34 9.47
C GLN A 50 -17.31 0.72 8.22
N ARG A 51 -16.85 1.74 7.49
CA ARG A 51 -17.57 2.21 6.29
C ARG A 51 -17.57 1.18 5.17
N ALA A 52 -16.45 0.49 4.97
CA ALA A 52 -16.36 -0.57 3.97
C ALA A 52 -17.28 -1.76 4.32
N GLU A 53 -17.29 -2.19 5.60
CA GLU A 53 -18.16 -3.27 6.09
C GLU A 53 -19.66 -2.92 5.96
N GLU A 54 -20.07 -1.69 6.30
CA GLU A 54 -21.45 -1.20 6.13
C GLU A 54 -21.95 -1.31 4.68
N LEU A 55 -21.04 -1.17 3.71
CA LEU A 55 -21.34 -1.19 2.28
C LEU A 55 -21.01 -2.53 1.60
N GLY A 56 -20.49 -3.50 2.35
CA GLY A 56 -20.07 -4.80 1.82
C GLY A 56 -18.92 -4.71 0.81
N LEU A 57 -18.04 -3.72 0.96
CA LEU A 57 -16.87 -3.51 0.10
C LEU A 57 -15.61 -4.07 0.75
N ASP A 58 -14.73 -4.67 -0.05
CA ASP A 58 -13.38 -4.96 0.39
C ASP A 58 -12.52 -3.68 0.39
N VAL A 59 -11.53 -3.66 1.28
CA VAL A 59 -10.43 -2.69 1.25
C VAL A 59 -9.16 -3.39 0.80
N VAL A 60 -8.40 -2.73 -0.08
CA VAL A 60 -7.00 -3.08 -0.38
C VAL A 60 -6.15 -1.88 -0.02
N ILE A 61 -5.02 -2.09 0.65
CA ILE A 61 -4.02 -1.04 0.86
C ILE A 61 -2.86 -1.27 -0.09
N SER A 62 -2.31 -0.20 -0.65
CA SER A 62 -1.07 -0.25 -1.42
C SER A 62 -0.11 0.85 -0.98
N PRO A 63 1.22 0.68 -1.16
CA PRO A 63 2.13 1.79 -0.96
C PRO A 63 1.92 2.84 -2.04
N GLY A 64 1.93 4.10 -1.64
CA GLY A 64 1.80 5.24 -2.53
C GLY A 64 1.98 6.53 -1.76
N ALA A 65 1.48 7.64 -2.31
CA ALA A 65 1.68 8.98 -1.77
C ALA A 65 3.17 9.24 -1.45
N LEU A 66 3.52 9.69 -0.24
CA LEU A 66 4.91 9.80 0.20
C LEU A 66 5.44 8.46 0.71
N TRP A 67 6.02 7.69 -0.20
CA TRP A 67 6.92 6.58 0.12
C TRP A 67 8.36 7.10 0.01
N PRO A 68 9.17 7.07 1.09
CA PRO A 68 10.57 7.47 1.01
C PRO A 68 11.40 6.52 0.15
N MET A 69 12.29 7.07 -0.69
CA MET A 69 13.15 6.31 -1.60
C MET A 69 14.10 5.34 -0.88
N GLU A 70 14.49 5.69 0.35
CA GLU A 70 15.34 4.90 1.23
C GLU A 70 14.59 3.69 1.82
N CYS A 71 13.26 3.73 1.88
CA CYS A 71 12.41 2.63 2.35
C CYS A 71 12.20 1.59 1.23
N ASP A 72 13.28 1.10 0.63
CA ASP A 72 13.27 0.15 -0.49
C ASP A 72 13.92 -1.17 -0.07
N ILE A 73 13.17 -2.26 -0.11
CA ILE A 73 13.65 -3.59 0.29
C ILE A 73 14.63 -4.22 -0.71
N SER A 74 14.76 -3.67 -1.93
CA SER A 74 15.73 -4.11 -2.94
C SER A 74 17.06 -3.36 -2.88
N HIS A 75 17.14 -2.31 -2.05
CA HIS A 75 18.26 -1.37 -1.98
C HIS A 75 19.61 -2.07 -1.75
N ASP A 76 20.71 -1.52 -2.29
CA ASP A 76 22.06 -2.10 -2.11
C ASP A 76 22.55 -1.95 -0.66
N ASP A 77 22.22 -0.81 -0.07
CA ASP A 77 22.50 -0.51 1.33
C ASP A 77 21.61 -1.35 2.27
N PRO A 78 22.18 -2.19 3.15
CA PRO A 78 21.42 -2.92 4.16
C PRO A 78 20.59 -2.04 5.09
N GLU A 79 21.00 -0.81 5.40
CA GLU A 79 20.25 0.09 6.27
C GLU A 79 18.94 0.54 5.61
N CYS A 80 19.00 0.90 4.32
CA CYS A 80 17.81 1.20 3.52
C CYS A 80 16.86 0.01 3.45
N ARG A 81 17.38 -1.22 3.30
CA ARG A 81 16.53 -2.42 3.32
C ARG A 81 15.84 -2.62 4.67
N ALA A 82 16.53 -2.38 5.78
CA ALA A 82 15.94 -2.43 7.11
C ALA A 82 14.84 -1.36 7.29
N LEU A 83 15.07 -0.15 6.79
CA LEU A 83 14.06 0.92 6.77
C LEU A 83 12.84 0.53 5.91
N GLY A 84 13.05 -0.07 4.74
CA GLY A 84 11.98 -0.54 3.85
C GLY A 84 11.14 -1.65 4.48
N LEU A 85 11.78 -2.62 5.13
CA LEU A 85 11.09 -3.66 5.89
C LEU A 85 10.22 -3.06 6.99
N ALA A 86 10.80 -2.19 7.83
CA ALA A 86 10.06 -1.53 8.91
C ALA A 86 8.90 -0.67 8.39
N TRP A 87 9.08 -0.01 7.24
CA TRP A 87 8.06 0.82 6.62
C TRP A 87 6.89 -0.03 6.09
N HIS A 88 7.17 -1.08 5.31
CA HIS A 88 6.14 -1.99 4.82
C HIS A 88 5.42 -2.74 5.94
N SER A 89 6.12 -3.15 7.02
CA SER A 89 5.47 -3.75 8.19
C SER A 89 4.42 -2.83 8.80
N ARG A 90 4.71 -1.52 8.94
CA ARG A 90 3.70 -0.54 9.41
C ARG A 90 2.53 -0.40 8.45
N CYS A 91 2.76 -0.42 7.14
CA CYS A 91 1.68 -0.41 6.16
C CYS A 91 0.80 -1.67 6.23
N ILE A 92 1.39 -2.84 6.50
CA ILE A 92 0.66 -4.10 6.69
C ILE A 92 -0.17 -4.05 7.98
N GLU A 93 0.38 -3.53 9.07
CA GLU A 93 -0.37 -3.29 10.32
C GLU A 93 -1.55 -2.34 10.08
N LEU A 94 -1.31 -1.22 9.40
CA LEU A 94 -2.35 -0.26 9.00
C LEU A 94 -3.43 -0.92 8.12
N ALA A 95 -3.03 -1.81 7.20
CA ALA A 95 -3.94 -2.57 6.36
C ALA A 95 -4.82 -3.52 7.19
N ALA A 96 -4.22 -4.24 8.15
CA ALA A 96 -4.94 -5.10 9.07
C ALA A 96 -5.95 -4.31 9.92
N GLU A 97 -5.55 -3.16 10.47
CA GLU A 97 -6.43 -2.28 11.25
C GLU A 97 -7.59 -1.71 10.41
N SER A 98 -7.33 -1.45 9.12
CA SER A 98 -8.34 -0.98 8.15
C SER A 98 -9.27 -2.08 7.65
N GLY A 99 -9.08 -3.33 8.08
CA GLY A 99 -9.86 -4.47 7.61
C GLY A 99 -9.57 -4.86 6.16
N ALA A 100 -8.39 -4.51 5.65
CA ALA A 100 -8.01 -4.80 4.27
C ALA A 100 -7.81 -6.29 4.03
N VAL A 101 -8.24 -6.75 2.86
CA VAL A 101 -8.09 -8.16 2.43
C VAL A 101 -6.73 -8.42 1.80
N ALA A 102 -6.00 -7.37 1.42
CA ALA A 102 -4.66 -7.46 0.86
C ALA A 102 -3.88 -6.15 1.05
N TYR A 103 -2.55 -6.33 1.16
CA TYR A 103 -1.56 -5.29 0.91
C TYR A 103 -0.89 -5.59 -0.45
N ALA A 104 -1.01 -4.68 -1.42
CA ALA A 104 -0.65 -4.94 -2.82
C ALA A 104 0.19 -3.82 -3.44
N GLY A 105 0.75 -4.04 -4.62
CA GLY A 105 1.52 -3.05 -5.39
C GLY A 105 2.95 -3.50 -5.70
N ALA A 106 3.80 -2.54 -6.08
CA ALA A 106 5.21 -2.79 -6.38
C ALA A 106 6.05 -2.93 -5.09
N ILE A 107 5.64 -3.82 -4.18
CA ILE A 107 6.26 -3.98 -2.85
C ILE A 107 7.66 -4.62 -2.89
N TYR A 108 8.13 -5.02 -4.07
CA TYR A 108 9.46 -5.59 -4.31
C TYR A 108 10.55 -4.54 -4.53
N GLY A 109 10.20 -3.26 -4.64
CA GLY A 109 11.16 -2.17 -4.74
C GLY A 109 10.48 -0.84 -5.06
N HIS A 110 11.13 0.28 -4.80
CA HIS A 110 10.47 1.58 -4.89
C HIS A 110 10.22 1.99 -6.35
N PRO A 111 8.97 2.25 -6.77
CA PRO A 111 8.66 2.75 -8.11
C PRO A 111 9.41 4.03 -8.44
N GLY A 112 9.95 4.13 -9.65
CA GLY A 112 10.70 5.32 -10.08
C GLY A 112 12.16 5.37 -9.62
N ARG A 113 12.65 4.41 -8.83
CA ARG A 113 14.08 4.31 -8.51
C ARG A 113 14.88 3.93 -9.75
N VAL A 114 15.82 4.78 -10.15
CA VAL A 114 16.73 4.51 -11.27
C VAL A 114 18.14 4.25 -10.73
N CYS A 115 18.56 2.98 -10.77
CA CYS A 115 19.92 2.59 -10.42
C CYS A 115 20.83 2.67 -11.65
N ARG A 116 21.70 3.66 -11.73
CA ARG A 116 22.68 3.81 -12.82
C ARG A 116 23.88 2.86 -12.66
N ARG A 117 23.61 1.57 -12.56
CA ARG A 117 24.60 0.49 -12.39
C ARG A 117 24.07 -0.81 -12.98
N VAL A 118 24.97 -1.77 -13.17
CA VAL A 118 24.57 -3.17 -13.41
C VAL A 118 23.92 -3.72 -12.12
N PRO A 119 22.78 -4.42 -12.19
CA PRO A 119 22.20 -5.11 -11.04
C PRO A 119 23.20 -6.09 -10.41
N PRO A 120 23.49 -5.99 -9.10
CA PRO A 120 24.24 -7.00 -8.39
C PRO A 120 23.62 -8.39 -8.56
N PRO A 121 24.43 -9.46 -8.68
CA PRO A 121 23.90 -10.82 -8.87
C PRO A 121 22.94 -11.29 -7.78
N ASP A 122 23.03 -10.73 -6.58
CA ASP A 122 22.20 -11.06 -5.43
C ASP A 122 20.91 -10.23 -5.31
N GLU A 123 20.68 -9.24 -6.17
CA GLU A 123 19.56 -8.27 -6.06
C GLU A 123 18.19 -8.95 -6.01
N LEU A 124 17.93 -9.91 -6.89
CA LEU A 124 16.66 -10.64 -6.91
C LEU A 124 16.52 -11.55 -5.69
N SER A 125 17.59 -12.25 -5.30
CA SER A 125 17.58 -13.19 -4.17
C SER A 125 17.33 -12.48 -2.85
N ARG A 126 17.99 -11.34 -2.60
CA ARG A 126 17.75 -10.54 -1.38
C ARG A 126 16.37 -9.90 -1.37
N THR A 127 15.86 -9.46 -2.52
CA THR A 127 14.51 -8.91 -2.64
C THR A 127 13.46 -9.97 -2.32
N ALA A 128 13.60 -11.18 -2.87
CA ALA A 128 12.72 -12.30 -2.56
C ALA A 128 12.77 -12.68 -1.07
N ALA A 129 13.96 -12.69 -0.45
CA ALA A 129 14.11 -12.94 0.98
C ALA A 129 13.40 -11.88 1.83
N ASN A 130 13.50 -10.60 1.46
CA ASN A 130 12.84 -9.51 2.17
C ASN A 130 11.32 -9.52 2.00
N LEU A 131 10.81 -9.88 0.81
CA LEU A 131 9.37 -10.09 0.61
C LEU A 131 8.85 -11.25 1.47
N HIS A 132 9.63 -12.33 1.61
CA HIS A 132 9.25 -13.46 2.44
C HIS A 132 9.13 -13.09 3.93
N ILE A 133 9.91 -12.12 4.41
CA ILE A 133 9.80 -11.61 5.78
C ILE A 133 8.47 -10.86 6.00
N LEU A 134 7.89 -10.26 4.95
CA LEU A 134 6.65 -9.48 5.01
C LEU A 134 5.37 -10.32 4.83
N ALA A 135 5.49 -11.62 4.51
CA ALA A 135 4.37 -12.53 4.23
C ALA A 135 3.96 -13.34 5.46
#